data_AF-A0A662L9L8-F1
#
_entry.id   AF-A0A662L9L8-F1
#
_cell.length_a   1.000
_cell.length_b   1.000
_cell.length_c   1.000
_cell.angle_alpha   90.00
_cell.angle_beta   90.00
_cell.angle_gamma   90.00
#
_symmetry.space_group_name_H-M   'P 1'
#
loop_
_entity.id
_entity.type
_entity.pdbx_description
1 polymer ?
#
loop_
_entity_poly.entity_id
_entity_poly.type
_entity_poly.pdbx_seq_one_letter_code
_entity_poly.pdbx_strand_id
1 'polypeptide(L)'
;MKVLEMDLKKGIVKVKVQSKEDAWHLYNLIEEGDYISAFTYRSKKEGEDKIRSKKGEKERVYLKIQVTDKEFQKFTDRLRIRG
;
A
#
# COMPACT_ATOMS: atom_id res chain seq x y z
N MET A 1 13.34 3.86 9.77
CA MET A 1 13.06 3.48 8.37
C MET A 1 14.32 2.80 7.86
N LYS A 2 14.22 1.67 7.16
CA LYS A 2 15.40 1.05 6.53
C LYS A 2 15.29 1.16 5.01
N VAL A 3 16.20 1.90 4.40
CA VAL A 3 16.37 1.90 2.94
C VAL A 3 17.04 0.57 2.55
N LEU A 4 16.40 -0.18 1.66
CA LEU A 4 16.90 -1.46 1.15
C LEU A 4 17.62 -1.26 -0.18
N GLU A 5 17.10 -0.38 -1.02
CA GLU A 5 17.62 -0.08 -2.35
C GLU A 5 17.28 1.37 -2.69
N MET A 6 18.23 2.08 -3.30
CA MET A 6 18.03 3.44 -3.78
C MET A 6 18.75 3.57 -5.12
N ASP A 7 17.98 3.60 -6.19
CA ASP A 7 18.47 3.83 -7.56
C ASP A 7 17.89 5.16 -8.05
N LEU A 8 18.62 6.25 -7.78
CA LEU A 8 18.24 7.60 -8.18
C LEU A 8 18.25 7.78 -9.70
N LYS A 9 19.00 6.96 -10.46
CA LYS A 9 19.01 7.02 -11.92
C LYS A 9 17.71 6.48 -12.51
N LYS A 10 17.11 5.48 -11.86
CA LYS A 10 15.81 4.92 -12.23
C LYS A 10 14.63 5.56 -11.51
N GLY A 11 14.88 6.42 -10.52
CA GLY A 11 13.84 7.02 -9.68
C GLY A 11 13.13 6.00 -8.77
N ILE A 12 13.82 4.93 -8.36
CA ILE A 12 13.24 3.86 -7.53
C ILE A 12 13.88 3.86 -6.15
N VAL A 13 13.04 3.89 -5.12
CA VAL A 13 13.47 3.74 -3.72
C VAL A 13 12.67 2.62 -3.08
N LYS A 14 13.37 1.62 -2.53
CA LYS A 14 12.78 0.50 -1.81
C LYS A 14 13.04 0.68 -0.32
N VAL A 15 11.97 0.83 0.45
CA VAL A 15 12.03 1.07 1.89
C VAL A 15 11.31 -0.04 2.66
N LYS A 16 11.81 -0.33 3.86
CA LYS A 16 11.13 -1.13 4.87
C LYS A 16 10.71 -0.21 6.01
N VAL A 17 9.39 -0.07 6.18
CA VAL A 17 8.76 0.65 7.30
C VAL A 17 8.89 -0.20 8.56
N GLN A 18 9.44 0.36 9.64
CA GLN A 18 9.66 -0.33 10.91
C GLN A 18 8.92 0.34 12.08
N SER A 19 8.66 1.65 12.00
CA SER A 19 7.97 2.42 13.03
C SER A 19 6.82 3.27 12.46
N LYS A 20 5.97 3.80 13.35
CA LYS A 20 4.97 4.83 13.02
C LYS A 20 5.63 6.07 12.41
N GLU A 21 6.74 6.49 12.99
CA GLU A 21 7.47 7.67 12.56
C GLU A 21 7.92 7.51 11.10
N ASP A 22 8.30 6.31 10.67
CA ASP A 22 8.60 6.04 9.27
C ASP A 22 7.41 6.28 8.34
N ALA A 23 6.20 5.88 8.77
CA ALA A 23 4.98 6.13 8.02
C ALA A 23 4.67 7.63 7.91
N TRP A 24 4.98 8.41 8.95
CA TRP A 24 4.88 9.86 8.92
C TRP A 24 5.88 10.48 7.93
N HIS A 25 7.13 10.01 7.93
CA HIS A 25 8.13 10.45 6.95
C HIS A 25 7.69 10.13 5.51
N LEU A 26 7.15 8.94 5.27
CA LEU A 26 6.61 8.57 3.96
C LEU A 26 5.41 9.43 3.55
N TYR A 27 4.53 9.76 4.49
CA TYR A 27 3.42 10.67 4.21
C TYR A 27 3.88 12.02 3.67
N ASN A 28 4.98 12.57 4.21
CA ASN A 28 5.54 13.84 3.75
C ASN A 28 6.33 13.71 2.44
N LEU A 29 6.91 12.54 2.16
CA LEU A 29 7.72 12.31 0.95
C LEU A 29 6.89 12.01 -0.30
N ILE A 30 5.81 11.25 -0.15
CA ILE A 30 5.00 10.76 -1.27
C ILE A 30 4.09 11.87 -1.78
N GLU A 31 4.04 12.11 -3.08
CA GLU A 31 3.12 13.07 -3.69
C GLU A 31 2.11 12.41 -4.64
N GLU A 32 1.07 13.17 -5.01
CA GLU A 32 0.13 12.75 -6.05
C GLU A 32 0.86 12.59 -7.38
N GLY A 33 0.54 11.53 -8.12
CA GLY A 33 1.21 11.16 -9.37
C GLY A 33 2.39 10.19 -9.20
N ASP A 34 2.92 10.00 -7.99
CA ASP A 34 3.94 8.99 -7.70
C ASP A 34 3.42 7.58 -7.92
N TYR A 35 4.33 6.62 -8.14
CA TYR A 35 3.98 5.20 -8.20
C TYR A 35 4.53 4.43 -7.01
N ILE A 36 3.64 3.69 -6.34
CA ILE A 36 4.00 2.89 -5.18
C ILE A 36 3.62 1.44 -5.42
N SER A 37 4.52 0.53 -5.06
CA SER A 37 4.27 -0.90 -5.15
C SER A 37 4.48 -1.63 -3.83
N ALA A 38 3.46 -2.38 -3.42
CA ALA A 38 3.45 -3.08 -2.14
C ALA A 38 2.63 -4.36 -2.20
N PHE A 39 2.85 -5.25 -1.22
CA PHE A 39 1.95 -6.38 -0.99
C PHE A 39 0.67 -5.90 -0.31
N THR A 40 -0.46 -6.27 -0.88
CA THR A 40 -1.80 -5.99 -0.34
C THR A 40 -2.62 -7.28 -0.29
N TYR A 41 -3.74 -7.25 0.43
CA TYR A 41 -4.69 -8.37 0.48
C TYR A 41 -5.99 -7.94 -0.16
N ARG A 42 -6.48 -8.69 -1.14
CA ARG A 42 -7.79 -8.47 -1.76
C ARG A 42 -8.68 -9.70 -1.61
N SER A 43 -9.97 -9.45 -1.45
CA SER A 43 -10.99 -10.50 -1.50
C SER A 43 -11.47 -10.68 -2.93
N LYS A 44 -11.50 -11.95 -3.39
CA LYS A 44 -12.10 -12.31 -4.67
C LYS A 44 -13.62 -12.38 -4.49
N LYS A 45 -14.39 -11.72 -5.35
CA LYS A 45 -15.84 -11.96 -5.44
C LYS A 45 -16.00 -13.25 -6.25
N GLU A 46 -16.42 -14.34 -5.61
CA GLU A 46 -16.94 -15.50 -6.33
C GLU A 46 -18.29 -15.12 -6.96
N GLY A 47 -18.51 -15.53 -8.21
CA GLY A 47 -19.73 -15.20 -8.98
C GLY A 47 -21.02 -15.67 -8.29
N GLU A 48 -22.12 -15.02 -8.63
CA GLU A 48 -23.42 -14.95 -7.93
C GLU A 48 -24.21 -16.26 -7.72
N ASP A 49 -23.65 -17.45 -7.93
CA ASP A 49 -24.46 -18.67 -8.07
C ASP A 49 -24.37 -19.70 -6.93
N LYS A 50 -23.99 -19.31 -5.71
CA LYS A 50 -24.11 -20.22 -4.55
C LYS A 50 -24.68 -19.57 -3.31
N ILE A 51 -25.83 -20.09 -2.90
CA ILE A 51 -26.69 -19.86 -1.72
C ILE A 51 -25.96 -20.04 -0.36
N ARG A 52 -24.63 -20.02 -0.33
CA ARG A 52 -23.84 -20.17 0.92
C ARG A 52 -22.60 -19.29 0.86
N SER A 53 -22.66 -18.16 1.58
CA SER A 53 -21.58 -17.19 1.74
C SER A 53 -20.34 -17.85 2.36
N LYS A 54 -19.48 -18.45 1.54
CA LYS A 54 -18.10 -18.72 1.95
C LYS A 54 -17.40 -17.37 2.03
N LYS A 55 -16.86 -17.08 3.21
CA LYS A 55 -16.05 -15.89 3.50
C LYS A 55 -14.93 -15.84 2.46
N GLY A 56 -15.06 -14.95 1.46
CA GLY A 56 -14.17 -14.91 0.31
C GLY A 56 -12.70 -14.89 0.74
N GLU A 57 -11.91 -15.80 0.20
CA GLU A 57 -10.49 -15.92 0.55
C GLU A 57 -9.75 -14.62 0.20
N LYS A 58 -8.90 -14.17 1.13
CA LYS A 58 -8.04 -13.01 0.92
C LYS A 58 -6.76 -13.47 0.25
N GLU A 59 -6.60 -13.16 -1.03
CA GLU A 59 -5.38 -13.42 -1.77
C GLU A 59 -4.37 -12.29 -1.52
N ARG A 60 -3.10 -12.65 -1.25
CA ARG A 60 -1.99 -11.70 -1.14
C ARG A 60 -1.48 -11.39 -2.54
N VAL A 61 -1.53 -10.13 -2.95
CA VAL A 61 -1.13 -9.68 -4.28
C VAL A 61 -0.11 -8.55 -4.18
N TYR A 62 0.85 -8.52 -5.10
CA TYR A 62 1.78 -7.40 -5.25
C TYR A 62 1.25 -6.47 -6.34
N LEU A 63 0.93 -5.23 -5.97
CA LEU A 63 0.32 -4.26 -6.89
C LEU A 63 1.16 -2.99 -6.91
N LYS A 64 1.22 -2.36 -8.07
CA LYS A 64 1.73 -1.00 -8.28
C LYS A 64 0.53 -0.09 -8.57
N ILE A 65 0.38 0.98 -7.82
CA ILE A 65 -0.68 1.98 -7.99
C ILE A 65 -0.07 3.36 -8.25
N GLN A 66 -0.82 4.22 -8.92
CA GLN A 66 -0.49 5.64 -9.02
C GLN A 66 -1.19 6.39 -7.88
N VAL A 67 -0.47 7.21 -7.13
CA VAL A 67 -1.02 7.91 -5.97
C VAL A 67 -2.01 8.97 -6.44
N THR A 68 -3.24 8.85 -5.95
CA THR A 68 -4.33 9.82 -6.17
C THR A 68 -4.69 10.59 -4.90
N ASP A 69 -4.48 10.00 -3.72
CA ASP A 69 -4.75 10.60 -2.42
C ASP A 69 -3.95 9.88 -1.33
N LYS A 70 -3.60 10.62 -0.26
CA LYS A 70 -2.88 10.11 0.92
C LYS A 70 -3.53 10.63 2.21
N GLU A 71 -3.79 9.71 3.13
CA GLU A 71 -4.40 10.01 4.43
C GLU A 71 -3.58 9.39 5.56
N PHE A 72 -3.24 10.17 6.57
CA PHE A 72 -2.64 9.66 7.79
C PHE A 72 -3.70 9.56 8.90
N GLN A 73 -4.08 8.34 9.26
CA GLN A 73 -5.09 8.14 10.29
C GLN A 73 -4.52 8.41 11.68
N LYS A 74 -5.01 9.48 12.32
CA LYS A 74 -4.50 10.00 13.61
C LYS A 74 -4.51 9.00 14.77
N PHE A 75 -5.38 7.99 14.72
CA PHE A 75 -5.59 7.04 15.84
C PHE A 75 -5.01 5.64 15.60
N THR A 76 -4.78 5.27 14.34
CA THR A 76 -4.30 3.93 13.98
C THR A 76 -2.87 3.94 13.50
N ASP A 77 -2.25 5.12 13.39
CA ASP A 77 -0.85 5.30 13.00
C ASP A 77 -0.54 4.68 11.63
N ARG A 78 -1.57 4.69 10.77
CA ARG A 78 -1.56 4.09 9.45
C ARG A 78 -1.59 5.17 8.38
N LEU A 79 -0.61 5.09 7.51
CA LEU A 79 -0.60 5.76 6.22
C LEU A 79 -1.47 4.98 5.23
N ARG A 80 -2.55 5.60 4.76
CA ARG A 80 -3.41 5.08 3.70
C ARG A 80 -3.10 5.83 2.40
N ILE A 81 -2.89 5.06 1.34
CA ILE A 81 -2.59 5.57 0.01
C ILE A 81 -3.66 5.03 -0.93
N ARG A 82 -4.22 5.90 -1.76
CA ARG A 82 -5.24 5.55 -2.75
C ARG A 82 -4.68 5.69 -4.17
N GLY A 83 -5.19 4.88 -5.08
CA GLY A 83 -4.75 4.75 -6.46
C GLY A 83 -5.36 3.54 -7.15
#